data_AF-A0A7K0W4I4-F1
#
_entry.id   AF-A0A7K0W4I4-F1
#
_cell.length_a   1.000
_cell.length_b   1.000
_cell.length_c   1.000
_cell.angle_alpha   90.00
_cell.angle_beta   90.00
_cell.angle_gamma   90.00
#
_symmetry.space_group_name_H-M   'P 1'
#
loop_
_entity.id
_entity.type
_entity.pdbx_description
1 polymer ?
#
loop_
_entity_poly.entity_id
_entity_poly.type
_entity_poly.pdbx_seq_one_letter_code
_entity_poly.pdbx_strand_id
1 'polypeptide(L)'
;MVIHADKTFDSHFPVTGEVLASYPINTDAQVNEAVSSARSVAHKWGKLGFDGRRKVLLSWSKLLINRIDECAELISRETGKPISDAKLEATLA
;
A
#
# COMPACT_ATOMS: atom_id res chain seq x y z
N MET A 1 11.26 12.17 -15.43
CA MET A 1 10.41 13.33 -15.10
C MET A 1 9.17 12.75 -14.44
N VAL A 2 9.02 12.90 -13.12
CA VAL A 2 7.81 12.41 -12.43
C VAL A 2 6.70 13.39 -12.76
N ILE A 3 5.77 12.99 -13.62
CA ILE A 3 4.58 13.78 -13.91
C ILE A 3 3.78 13.79 -12.61
N HIS A 4 3.55 14.95 -12.02
CA HIS A 4 2.71 15.08 -10.82
C HIS A 4 1.26 15.19 -11.30
N ALA A 5 0.32 14.53 -10.61
CA ALA A 5 -1.08 14.71 -10.93
C ALA A 5 -1.56 16.07 -10.39
N ASP A 6 -2.29 16.83 -11.21
CA ASP A 6 -2.78 18.17 -10.84
C ASP A 6 -3.98 18.15 -9.89
N LYS A 7 -4.60 16.98 -9.69
CA LYS A 7 -5.75 16.79 -8.80
C LYS A 7 -5.37 15.87 -7.65
N THR A 8 -5.87 16.21 -6.46
CA THR A 8 -5.71 15.39 -5.26
C THR A 8 -7.08 15.06 -4.66
N PHE A 9 -7.11 14.05 -3.81
CA PHE A 9 -8.23 13.79 -2.89
C PHE A 9 -7.69 13.65 -1.47
N ASP A 10 -8.52 14.00 -0.49
CA ASP A 10 -8.17 13.93 0.92
C ASP A 10 -8.65 12.61 1.52
N SER A 11 -7.77 11.96 2.28
CA SER A 11 -8.14 10.91 3.22
C SER A 11 -8.50 11.56 4.54
N HIS A 12 -9.63 11.18 5.11
CA HIS A 12 -10.16 11.78 6.32
C HIS A 12 -10.21 10.76 7.44
N PHE A 13 -10.01 11.21 8.67
CA PHE A 13 -10.32 10.41 9.85
C PHE A 13 -11.84 10.39 10.03
N PRO A 14 -12.54 9.24 9.92
CA PRO A 14 -13.99 9.23 9.95
C PRO A 14 -14.62 9.68 11.28
N VAL A 15 -13.85 9.64 12.38
CA VAL A 15 -14.35 9.98 13.73
C VAL A 15 -14.46 11.49 13.93
N THR A 16 -13.50 12.26 13.42
CA THR A 16 -13.43 13.72 13.64
C THR A 16 -13.62 14.53 12.37
N GLY A 17 -13.46 13.92 11.19
CA GLY A 17 -13.43 14.57 9.89
C GLY A 17 -12.10 15.23 9.54
N GLU A 18 -11.08 15.15 10.40
CA GLU A 18 -9.75 15.73 10.11
C GLU A 18 -9.15 15.13 8.83
N VAL A 19 -8.43 15.95 8.06
CA VAL A 19 -7.67 15.46 6.91
C VAL A 19 -6.40 14.78 7.42
N LEU A 20 -6.22 13.51 7.09
CA LEU A 20 -5.05 12.70 7.42
C LEU A 20 -3.90 12.94 6.44
N ALA A 21 -4.22 12.95 5.15
CA ALA A 21 -3.29 13.14 4.05
C ALA A 21 -4.04 13.49 2.76
N SER A 22 -3.36 14.16 1.83
CA SER A 22 -3.85 14.40 0.47
C SER A 22 -3.06 13.56 -0.52
N TYR A 23 -3.75 12.83 -1.38
CA TYR A 23 -3.14 11.92 -2.35
C TYR A 23 -3.44 12.35 -3.79
N PRO A 24 -2.48 12.23 -4.72
CA PRO A 24 -2.71 12.54 -6.13
C PRO A 24 -3.69 11.56 -6.77
N ILE A 25 -4.60 12.08 -7.62
CA ILE A 25 -5.46 11.28 -8.50
C ILE A 25 -4.69 11.01 -9.78
N ASN A 26 -4.23 9.77 -9.98
CA ASN A 26 -3.47 9.44 -11.18
C ASN A 26 -4.28 9.62 -12.47
N THR A 27 -3.65 10.21 -13.48
CA THR A 27 -4.14 10.31 -14.85
C THR A 27 -3.99 8.98 -15.58
N ASP A 28 -4.74 8.79 -16.67
CA ASP A 28 -4.63 7.61 -17.54
C ASP A 28 -3.19 7.36 -18.01
N ALA A 29 -2.42 8.43 -18.29
CA ALA A 29 -1.03 8.34 -18.70
C ALA A 29 -0.14 7.75 -17.59
N GLN A 30 -0.31 8.21 -16.34
CA GLN A 30 0.43 7.70 -15.19
C GLN A 30 0.05 6.25 -14.86
N VAL A 31 -1.23 5.90 -15.01
CA VAL A 31 -1.68 4.50 -14.85
C VAL A 31 -1.02 3.61 -15.91
N ASN A 32 -1.01 4.05 -17.18
CA ASN A 32 -0.36 3.33 -18.27
C ASN A 32 1.15 3.18 -18.06
N GLU A 33 1.81 4.20 -17.52
CA GLU A 33 3.23 4.15 -17.14
C GLU A 33 3.48 3.11 -16.04
N ALA A 34 2.69 3.12 -14.97
CA ALA A 34 2.80 2.14 -13.88
C ALA A 34 2.61 0.71 -14.38
N VAL A 35 1.59 0.47 -15.22
CA VAL A 35 1.33 -0.84 -15.83
C VAL A 35 2.48 -1.27 -16.74
N SER A 36 3.02 -0.36 -17.56
CA SER A 36 4.13 -0.66 -18.46
C SER A 36 5.41 -1.00 -17.70
N SER A 37 5.69 -0.25 -16.63
CA SER A 37 6.79 -0.53 -15.70
C SER A 37 6.66 -1.93 -15.08
N ALA A 38 5.49 -2.26 -14.53
CA ALA A 38 5.23 -3.58 -13.96
C ALA A 38 5.42 -4.71 -15.00
N ARG A 39 4.90 -4.53 -16.22
CA ARG A 39 5.07 -5.51 -17.32
C ARG A 39 6.54 -5.75 -17.67
N SER A 40 7.35 -4.69 -17.68
CA SER A 40 8.79 -4.78 -18.03
C SER A 40 9.59 -5.66 -17.07
N VAL A 41 9.17 -5.77 -15.81
CA VAL A 41 9.85 -6.57 -14.77
C VAL A 41 9.15 -7.88 -14.46
N ALA A 42 7.90 -8.08 -14.89
CA ALA A 42 7.08 -9.25 -14.60
C ALA A 42 7.79 -10.57 -14.95
N HIS A 43 8.47 -10.64 -16.09
CA HIS A 43 9.22 -11.83 -16.49
C HIS A 43 10.41 -12.11 -15.56
N LYS A 44 11.12 -11.08 -15.09
CA LYS A 44 12.22 -11.24 -14.12
C LYS A 44 11.67 -11.73 -12.77
N TRP A 45 10.54 -11.19 -12.33
CA TRP A 45 9.84 -11.67 -11.14
C TRP A 45 9.44 -13.14 -11.26
N GLY A 46 8.88 -13.54 -12.41
CA GLY A 46 8.54 -14.94 -12.71
C GLY A 46 9.76 -15.87 -12.69
N LYS A 47 10.90 -15.40 -13.23
CA LYS A 47 12.17 -16.15 -13.24
C LYS A 47 12.77 -16.45 -11.86
N LEU A 48 12.30 -15.78 -10.80
CA LEU A 48 12.68 -16.13 -9.43
C LEU A 48 12.14 -17.51 -8.99
N GLY A 49 11.17 -18.07 -9.72
CA GLY A 49 10.55 -19.34 -9.38
C GLY A 49 9.76 -19.29 -8.06
N PHE A 50 9.45 -20.44 -7.50
CA PHE A 50 8.74 -20.52 -6.22
C PHE A 50 9.62 -20.03 -5.07
N ASP A 51 10.83 -20.59 -4.92
CA ASP A 51 11.71 -20.33 -3.77
C ASP A 51 12.20 -18.88 -3.72
N GLY A 52 12.54 -18.29 -4.87
CA GLY A 52 12.97 -16.90 -4.94
C GLY A 52 11.86 -15.94 -4.54
N ARG A 53 10.62 -16.17 -5.04
CA ARG A 53 9.46 -15.37 -4.63
C ARG A 53 9.11 -15.57 -3.16
N ARG A 54 9.17 -16.81 -2.66
CA ARG A 54 8.97 -17.12 -1.23
C ARG A 54 9.92 -16.32 -0.35
N LYS A 55 11.21 -16.25 -0.71
CA LYS A 55 12.20 -15.46 0.04
C LYS A 55 11.83 -13.98 0.13
N VAL A 56 11.41 -13.37 -0.98
CA VAL A 56 11.01 -11.96 -1.02
C VAL A 56 9.73 -11.73 -0.20
N LEU A 57 8.70 -12.55 -0.40
CA LEU A 57 7.42 -12.41 0.30
C LEU A 57 7.55 -12.64 1.81
N LEU A 58 8.38 -13.57 2.25
CA LEU A 58 8.67 -13.75 3.68
C LEU A 58 9.44 -12.58 4.28
N SER A 59 10.37 -11.98 3.53
CA SER A 59 11.04 -10.76 3.97
C SER A 59 10.06 -9.60 4.12
N TRP A 60 9.09 -9.50 3.21
CA TRP A 60 8.03 -8.49 3.27
C TRP A 60 7.06 -8.74 4.43
N SER A 61 6.59 -9.96 4.62
CA SER A 61 5.76 -10.36 5.77
C SER A 61 6.46 -10.05 7.11
N LYS A 62 7.75 -10.35 7.23
CA LYS A 62 8.54 -9.99 8.43
C LYS A 62 8.57 -8.47 8.66
N LEU A 63 8.69 -7.68 7.59
CA LEU A 63 8.67 -6.22 7.70
C LEU A 63 7.30 -5.70 8.18
N LEU A 64 6.20 -6.25 7.66
CA LEU A 64 4.85 -5.90 8.07
C LEU A 64 4.61 -6.24 9.55
N ILE A 65 4.97 -7.45 9.98
CA ILE A 65 4.85 -7.89 11.38
C ILE A 65 5.66 -7.00 12.32
N ASN A 66 6.89 -6.62 11.93
CA ASN A 66 7.72 -5.72 12.73
C ASN A 66 7.13 -4.31 12.89
N ARG A 67 6.18 -3.92 12.03
CA ARG A 67 5.52 -2.61 12.03
C ARG A 67 4.02 -2.72 12.29
N ILE A 68 3.57 -3.84 12.88
CA ILE A 68 2.15 -4.17 12.96
C ILE A 68 1.33 -3.12 13.72
N ASP A 69 1.90 -2.53 14.77
CA ASP A 69 1.21 -1.50 15.55
C ASP A 69 1.05 -0.19 14.77
N GLU A 70 2.03 0.17 13.93
CA GLU A 70 1.94 1.33 13.03
C GLU A 70 0.91 1.09 11.94
N CYS A 71 0.89 -0.12 11.35
CA CYS A 71 -0.13 -0.49 10.36
C CYS A 71 -1.54 -0.47 10.96
N ALA A 72 -1.71 -1.00 12.17
CA ALA A 72 -2.99 -1.01 12.86
C ALA A 72 -3.48 0.41 13.20
N GLU A 73 -2.59 1.29 13.66
CA GLU A 73 -2.91 2.70 13.90
C GLU A 73 -3.35 3.39 12.61
N LEU A 74 -2.62 3.21 11.51
CA LEU A 74 -2.97 3.81 10.23
C LEU A 74 -4.34 3.33 9.74
N ILE A 75 -4.60 2.02 9.75
CA ILE A 75 -5.88 1.45 9.33
C ILE A 75 -7.02 1.99 10.22
N SER A 76 -6.82 2.01 11.54
CA SER A 76 -7.80 2.55 12.49
C SER A 76 -8.12 4.02 12.19
N ARG A 77 -7.10 4.84 11.92
CA ARG A 77 -7.29 6.25 11.57
C ARG A 77 -7.99 6.43 10.23
N GLU A 78 -7.66 5.67 9.20
CA GLU A 78 -8.30 5.83 7.89
C GLU A 78 -9.72 5.27 7.83
N THR A 79 -10.05 4.26 8.62
CA THR A 79 -11.37 3.59 8.53
C THR A 79 -12.27 3.79 9.75
N GLY A 80 -11.75 4.31 10.87
CA GLY A 80 -12.46 4.47 12.14
C GLY A 80 -12.75 3.17 12.91
N LYS A 81 -12.11 2.04 12.54
CA LYS A 81 -12.34 0.75 13.21
C LYS A 81 -11.49 0.63 14.48
N PRO A 82 -11.90 -0.18 15.48
CA PRO A 82 -11.07 -0.41 16.66
C PRO A 82 -9.68 -0.94 16.30
N ILE A 83 -8.65 -0.53 17.06
CA ILE A 83 -7.26 -0.98 16.87
C ILE A 83 -7.13 -2.51 16.91
N SER A 84 -7.93 -3.19 17.73
CA SER A 84 -7.94 -4.67 17.77
C SER A 84 -8.30 -5.28 16.41
N ASP A 85 -9.28 -4.71 15.74
CA ASP A 85 -9.78 -5.20 14.44
C ASP A 85 -8.78 -4.86 13.34
N ALA A 86 -8.23 -3.63 13.38
CA ALA A 86 -7.17 -3.20 12.48
C ALA A 86 -5.90 -4.06 12.61
N LYS A 87 -5.53 -4.45 13.83
CA LYS A 87 -4.38 -5.32 14.09
C LYS A 87 -4.62 -6.74 13.59
N LEU A 88 -5.84 -7.25 13.75
CA LEU A 88 -6.22 -8.55 13.19
C LEU A 88 -6.09 -8.53 11.66
N GLU A 89 -6.63 -7.52 11.00
CA GLU A 89 -6.50 -7.34 9.55
C GLU A 89 -5.04 -7.28 9.09
N ALA A 90 -4.22 -6.46 9.73
CA ALA A 90 -2.81 -6.30 9.37
C ALA A 90 -1.98 -7.57 9.61
N THR A 91 -2.41 -8.48 10.50
CA THR A 91 -1.71 -9.74 10.79
C THR A 91 -2.12 -10.86 9.82
N LEU A 92 -3.28 -10.75 9.16
CA LEU A 92 -3.78 -11.73 8.19
C LEU A 92 -3.26 -11.50 6.76
N ALA A 93 -2.61 -10.35 6.52
CA ALA A 93 -2.01 -9.98 5.24
C ALA A 93 -0.61 -10.61 5.03
#